data_AF-V8GAC7-F1
#
_entry.id   AF-V8GAC7-F1
#
_cell.length_a   1.000
_cell.length_b   1.000
_cell.length_c   1.000
_cell.angle_alpha   90.00
_cell.angle_beta   90.00
_cell.angle_gamma   90.00
#
_symmetry.space_group_name_H-M   'P 1'
#
loop_
_entity.id
_entity.type
_entity.pdbx_description
1 polymer ?
#
loop_
_entity_poly.entity_id
_entity_poly.type
_entity_poly.pdbx_seq_one_letter_code
_entity_poly.pdbx_strand_id
1 'polypeptide(L)'
;MSLVITRARSFSLQQGETLLEGLERTGHAVEYQCRSGYCGSCRTRVITGDVDYLTEPLAYIANGEILPCCCVPAGTLTLDVTTEKEESKTEDLIQESFF
;
A
#
# COMPACT_ATOMS: atom_id res chain seq x y z
N MET A 1 -4.97 -3.29 -18.01
CA MET A 1 -3.98 -4.02 -17.19
C MET A 1 -3.20 -2.97 -16.42
N SER A 2 -3.40 -2.90 -15.11
CA SER A 2 -2.77 -1.86 -14.28
C SER A 2 -1.55 -2.43 -13.56
N LEU A 3 -0.43 -1.72 -13.63
CA LEU A 3 0.86 -2.14 -13.07
C LEU A 3 1.16 -1.29 -11.83
N VAL A 4 1.41 -1.95 -10.71
CA VAL A 4 1.77 -1.29 -9.44
C VAL A 4 3.23 -1.57 -9.14
N ILE A 5 3.99 -0.52 -8.84
CA ILE A 5 5.41 -0.56 -8.51
C ILE A 5 5.56 -0.02 -7.10
N THR A 6 6.15 -0.78 -6.19
CA THR A 6 6.49 -0.32 -4.84
C THR A 6 8.00 -0.32 -4.63
N ARG A 7 8.47 0.10 -3.45
CA ARG A 7 9.90 0.00 -3.11
C ARG A 7 10.37 -1.44 -2.98
N ALA A 8 9.50 -2.35 -2.58
CA ALA A 8 9.83 -3.76 -2.40
C ALA A 8 9.74 -4.56 -3.71
N ARG A 9 8.65 -4.38 -4.48
CA ARG A 9 8.36 -5.19 -5.69
C ARG A 9 7.34 -4.52 -6.61
N SER A 10 7.27 -4.99 -7.86
CA SER A 10 6.20 -4.63 -8.80
C SER A 10 5.25 -5.80 -9.04
N PHE A 11 3.96 -5.52 -9.20
CA PHE A 11 2.92 -6.52 -9.46
C PHE A 11 1.75 -5.94 -10.26
N SER A 12 0.97 -6.81 -10.89
CA SER A 12 -0.27 -6.44 -11.57
C SER A 12 -1.48 -6.67 -10.68
N LEU A 13 -2.46 -5.77 -10.78
CA LEU A 13 -3.78 -5.93 -10.16
C LEU A 13 -4.68 -6.85 -10.98
N GLN A 14 -5.45 -7.70 -10.29
CA GLN A 14 -6.47 -8.53 -10.91
C GLN A 14 -7.75 -7.74 -11.16
N GLN A 15 -8.60 -8.26 -12.04
CA GLN A 15 -9.86 -7.60 -12.36
C GLN A 15 -10.81 -7.65 -11.15
N GLY A 16 -11.26 -6.48 -10.72
CA GLY A 16 -12.15 -6.34 -9.55
C GLY A 16 -11.41 -6.27 -8.21
N GLU A 17 -10.08 -6.39 -8.18
CA GLU A 17 -9.30 -6.11 -6.98
C GLU A 17 -9.14 -4.59 -6.77
N THR A 18 -9.24 -4.16 -5.53
CA THR A 18 -8.83 -2.83 -5.08
C THR A 18 -7.31 -2.76 -4.93
N LEU A 19 -6.75 -1.55 -4.95
CA LEU A 19 -5.31 -1.37 -4.76
C LEU A 19 -4.82 -1.94 -3.41
N LEU A 20 -5.65 -1.85 -2.36
CA LEU A 20 -5.36 -2.43 -1.04
C LEU A 20 -5.25 -3.96 -1.12
N GLU A 21 -6.21 -4.65 -1.77
CA GLU A 21 -6.17 -6.12 -1.90
C GLU A 21 -4.93 -6.58 -2.67
N GLY A 22 -4.54 -5.83 -3.71
CA GLY A 22 -3.29 -6.06 -4.42
C GLY A 22 -2.07 -5.94 -3.51
N LEU A 23 -2.02 -4.91 -2.65
CA LEU A 23 -0.94 -4.68 -1.69
C LEU A 23 -0.90 -5.78 -0.61
N GLU A 24 -2.05 -6.17 -0.04
CA GLU A 24 -2.18 -7.28 0.92
C GLU A 24 -1.69 -8.60 0.31
N ARG A 25 -2.18 -8.95 -0.90
CA ARG A 25 -1.78 -10.18 -1.62
C ARG A 25 -0.29 -10.25 -1.91
N THR A 26 0.36 -9.10 -2.01
CA THR A 26 1.79 -9.00 -2.31
C THR A 26 2.66 -8.89 -1.06
N GLY A 27 2.05 -8.86 0.13
CA GLY A 27 2.73 -8.85 1.43
C GLY A 27 3.17 -7.47 1.89
N HIS A 28 2.55 -6.40 1.39
CA HIS A 28 2.86 -5.03 1.82
C HIS A 28 2.19 -4.69 3.15
N ALA A 29 2.92 -3.98 4.00
CA ALA A 29 2.42 -3.47 5.26
C ALA A 29 1.58 -2.22 4.99
N VAL A 30 0.27 -2.36 4.89
CA VAL A 30 -0.63 -1.21 4.73
C VAL A 30 -1.60 -1.20 5.90
N GLU A 31 -1.57 -0.14 6.70
CA GLU A 31 -2.54 0.01 7.77
C GLU A 31 -3.94 0.19 7.18
N TYR A 32 -4.92 -0.62 7.58
CA TYR A 32 -6.30 -0.41 7.16
C TYR A 32 -7.25 -0.67 8.33
N GLN A 33 -8.40 -0.02 8.29
CA GLN A 33 -9.46 -0.15 9.30
C GLN A 33 -10.81 -0.33 8.60
N CYS A 34 -11.25 0.70 7.90
CA CYS A 34 -12.61 0.80 7.40
C CYS A 34 -12.88 0.11 6.05
N ARG A 35 -11.86 -0.03 5.19
CA ARG A 35 -12.00 -0.50 3.79
C ARG A 35 -13.05 0.25 2.93
N SER A 36 -13.48 1.44 3.35
CA SER A 36 -14.51 2.22 2.65
C SER A 36 -14.14 3.69 2.44
N GLY A 37 -12.85 4.06 2.62
CA GLY A 37 -12.39 5.42 2.37
C GLY A 37 -12.89 6.50 3.36
N TYR A 38 -13.49 6.12 4.50
CA TYR A 38 -13.97 7.07 5.50
C TYR A 38 -12.96 7.37 6.63
N CYS A 39 -12.13 6.39 7.00
CA CYS A 39 -11.24 6.47 8.15
C CYS A 39 -9.87 7.10 7.82
N GLY A 40 -9.42 6.96 6.56
CA GLY A 40 -8.11 7.47 6.13
C GLY A 40 -6.90 6.68 6.65
N SER A 41 -7.08 5.55 7.33
CA SER A 41 -5.97 4.69 7.80
C SER A 41 -5.19 4.06 6.65
N CYS A 42 -5.87 3.71 5.55
CA CYS A 42 -5.26 3.11 4.36
C CYS A 42 -4.33 4.04 3.58
N ARG A 43 -4.19 5.30 4.01
CA ARG A 43 -3.46 6.36 3.32
C ARG A 43 -2.05 5.93 2.97
N THR A 44 -1.73 6.10 1.70
CA THR A 44 -0.44 5.74 1.12
C THR A 44 0.06 6.87 0.25
N ARG A 45 1.37 7.10 0.25
CA ARG A 45 2.00 8.12 -0.60
C ARG A 45 2.26 7.57 -2.01
N VAL A 46 1.81 8.32 -3.01
CA VAL A 46 2.10 8.07 -4.42
C VAL A 46 3.38 8.79 -4.82
N ILE A 47 4.25 8.08 -5.51
CA ILE A 47 5.46 8.64 -6.11
C ILE A 47 5.13 9.14 -7.52
N THR A 48 4.48 8.30 -8.34
CA THR A 48 4.07 8.63 -9.71
C THR A 48 2.83 7.85 -10.14
N GLY A 49 2.06 8.43 -11.06
CA GLY A 49 0.86 7.81 -11.64
C GLY A 49 -0.43 8.27 -10.98
N ASP A 50 -1.54 7.86 -11.59
CA ASP A 50 -2.89 8.28 -11.20
C ASP A 50 -3.76 7.08 -10.82
N VAL A 51 -4.74 7.36 -9.96
CA VAL A 51 -5.73 6.39 -9.50
C VAL A 51 -7.14 6.90 -9.73
N ASP A 52 -8.03 5.99 -10.06
CA ASP A 52 -9.46 6.21 -10.13
C ASP A 52 -10.12 5.73 -8.84
N TYR A 53 -10.97 6.57 -8.25
CA TYR A 53 -11.72 6.20 -7.07
C TYR A 53 -13.02 5.51 -7.46
N LEU A 54 -13.21 4.27 -6.98
CA LEU A 54 -14.46 3.55 -7.15
C LEU A 54 -15.58 4.15 -6.28
N THR A 55 -15.21 4.80 -5.19
CA THR A 55 -16.12 5.45 -4.25
C THR A 55 -15.49 6.76 -3.78
N GLU A 56 -16.29 7.82 -3.76
CA GLU A 56 -15.83 9.15 -3.36
C GLU A 56 -15.38 9.12 -1.89
N PRO A 57 -14.08 9.38 -1.62
CA PRO A 57 -13.55 9.29 -0.28
C PRO A 57 -14.03 10.47 0.58
N LEU A 58 -14.50 10.16 1.79
CA LEU A 58 -14.91 11.15 2.79
C LEU A 58 -13.74 11.64 3.63
N ALA A 59 -12.65 10.86 3.70
CA ALA A 59 -11.45 11.22 4.42
C ALA A 59 -10.65 12.29 3.66
N TYR A 60 -9.96 13.16 4.41
CA TYR A 60 -9.05 14.14 3.83
C TYR A 60 -7.81 13.45 3.24
N ILE A 61 -7.52 13.74 1.97
CA ILE A 61 -6.37 13.22 1.22
C ILE A 61 -5.49 14.41 0.84
N ALA A 62 -4.21 14.37 1.22
CA ALA A 62 -3.27 15.42 0.84
C ALA A 62 -2.77 15.21 -0.61
N ASN A 63 -2.17 16.24 -1.19
CA ASN A 63 -1.55 16.13 -2.51
C ASN A 63 -0.44 15.07 -2.51
N GLY A 64 -0.54 14.10 -3.43
CA GLY A 64 0.39 12.97 -3.52
C GLY A 64 0.10 11.83 -2.55
N GLU A 65 -1.07 11.82 -1.90
CA GLU A 65 -1.55 10.70 -1.12
C GLU A 65 -2.79 10.09 -1.79
N ILE A 66 -3.05 8.81 -1.52
CA ILE A 66 -4.24 8.10 -2.01
C ILE A 66 -4.78 7.15 -0.94
N LEU A 67 -6.03 6.68 -1.15
CA LEU A 67 -6.67 5.67 -0.32
C LEU A 67 -6.81 4.35 -1.11
N PRO A 68 -5.83 3.43 -1.03
CA PRO A 68 -5.84 2.15 -1.74
C PRO A 68 -7.07 1.29 -1.47
N CYS A 69 -7.74 1.52 -0.34
CA CYS A 69 -8.94 0.78 0.03
C CYS A 69 -10.19 1.06 -0.82
N CYS A 70 -10.23 2.16 -1.57
CA CYS A 70 -11.37 2.51 -2.42
C CYS A 70 -10.96 3.04 -3.80
N CYS A 71 -9.71 2.84 -4.21
CA CYS A 71 -9.21 3.25 -5.51
C CYS A 71 -8.61 2.09 -6.30
N VAL A 72 -8.54 2.29 -7.61
CA VAL A 72 -7.92 1.41 -8.58
C VAL A 72 -6.93 2.23 -9.43
N PRO A 73 -5.76 1.70 -9.77
CA PRO A 73 -4.83 2.39 -10.65
C PRO A 73 -5.35 2.48 -12.08
N ALA A 74 -5.32 3.69 -12.63
CA ALA A 74 -5.69 3.98 -14.02
C ALA A 74 -4.64 3.47 -15.04
N GLY A 75 -3.46 3.07 -14.57
CA GLY A 75 -2.35 2.62 -15.41
C GLY A 75 -1.17 2.11 -14.60
N THR A 76 0.02 2.68 -14.89
CA THR A 76 1.23 2.40 -14.09
C THR A 76 1.26 3.33 -12.88
N LEU A 77 1.26 2.76 -11.68
CA LEU A 77 1.25 3.48 -10.41
C LEU A 77 2.47 3.09 -9.59
N THR A 78 3.17 4.08 -9.03
CA THR A 78 4.30 3.89 -8.14
C THR A 78 3.99 4.38 -6.74
N LEU A 79 4.17 3.52 -5.73
CA LEU A 79 3.84 3.79 -4.34
C LEU A 79 5.06 3.71 -3.43
N ASP A 80 5.07 4.56 -2.40
CA ASP A 80 6.09 4.54 -1.34
C ASP A 80 5.64 3.62 -0.20
N VAL A 81 5.58 2.31 -0.46
CA VAL A 81 5.16 1.29 0.51
C VAL A 81 6.22 0.20 0.64
N THR A 82 6.46 -0.24 1.87
CA THR A 82 7.35 -1.34 2.24
C THR A 82 6.55 -2.57 2.67
N THR A 83 7.22 -3.73 2.77
CA THR A 83 6.61 -4.98 3.22
C THR A 83 6.91 -5.23 4.70
N GLU A 84 6.00 -5.87 5.45
CA GLU A 84 6.17 -6.19 6.90
C GLU A 84 7.43 -7.04 7.19
N LYS A 85 8.10 -7.56 6.17
CA LYS A 85 9.31 -8.38 6.31
C LYS A 85 10.63 -7.61 6.55
N GLU A 86 10.64 -6.28 6.55
CA GLU A 86 11.87 -5.50 6.84
C GLU A 86 12.07 -5.15 8.32
N GLU A 87 11.06 -5.27 9.19
CA GLU A 87 11.18 -4.93 10.62
C GLU A 87 11.70 -6.08 11.50
N SER A 88 12.00 -7.26 10.95
CA SER A 88 12.46 -8.43 11.73
C SER A 88 13.89 -8.87 11.38
N LYS A 89 14.85 -7.94 11.37
CA LYS A 89 16.28 -8.33 11.30
C LYS A 89 17.25 -7.49 12.15
N THR A 90 16.78 -6.79 13.17
CA THR A 90 17.68 -6.00 14.06
C THR A 90 17.67 -6.44 15.53
N GLU A 91 16.70 -7.21 16.01
CA GLU A 91 16.68 -7.62 17.44
C GLU A 91 17.31 -8.98 17.77
N ASP A 92 17.74 -9.77 16.79
CA ASP A 92 18.35 -11.09 17.01
C ASP A 92 19.90 -11.10 17.12
N LEU A 93 20.59 -9.95 17.13
CA LEU A 93 22.07 -9.91 17.22
C LEU A 93 22.64 -9.47 18.59
N ILE A 94 21.84 -9.30 19.65
CA ILE A 94 22.35 -8.88 20.99
C ILE A 94 22.41 -10.02 22.03
N GLN A 95 22.00 -11.27 21.75
CA GLN A 95 22.00 -12.34 22.77
C GLN A 95 23.05 -13.45 22.64
N GLU A 96 23.91 -13.49 21.61
CA GLU A 96 24.98 -14.53 21.50
C GLU A 96 26.37 -14.11 22.01
N SER A 97 26.49 -13.07 22.84
CA SER A 97 27.78 -12.65 23.44
C SER A 97 27.79 -12.61 24.97
N PHE A 98 26.85 -13.30 25.61
CA PHE A 98 26.83 -13.45 27.08
C PHE A 98 26.73 -14.93 27.50
N PHE A 99 27.53 -15.77 26.85
CA PHE A 99 28.08 -16.97 27.46
C PHE A 99 29.61 -16.88 27.42
#